data_AF-R5CXX4-F1
#
_entry.id   AF-R5CXX4-F1
#
_cell.length_a   1.000
_cell.length_b   1.000
_cell.length_c   1.000
_cell.angle_alpha   90.00
_cell.angle_beta   90.00
_cell.angle_gamma   90.00
#
_symmetry.space_group_name_H-M   'P 1'
#
loop_
_entity.id
_entity.type
_entity.pdbx_description
1 polymer ?
#
loop_
_entity_poly.entity_id
_entity_poly.type
_entity_poly.pdbx_seq_one_letter_code
_entity_poly.pdbx_strand_id
1 'polypeptide(L)'
;MIPLQPIYLRLLKMNKTKLICAALALSAAATASAGGILTNTNQNIAFLRNPAQDAVIGIAGVYSNPAGVAFMNNGFHLSLNIQNAHQTREITSTFAPFAYGAKNFGNTTKTFKGEANAPIIPSIQAAYNKNNWSFQFNFAITGGGGKCVFDDGLSSFEGNIALLPLLSQNLDVLTNELGLGSLGLPTVSQYDMDTYMRGRQYYYGFTLGAARKLNDHWSVYLGARVLYGNSNYYGYVKNIKANINGEMVSAPETFKNLSAQAAVAVGTYTEMANMYQQAGDMANAAKYAQLAKDYKVKAVMLGALGSATEDVTLNCDQTGWGIAPIIGVDYKTGDFNFAAKYEFKTRMRLKNRSANSESA
;
A
#
# COMPACT_ATOMS: atom_id res chain seq x y z
N MET A 1 -32.46 10.28 39.24
CA MET A 1 -32.22 11.06 38.01
C MET A 1 -30.87 11.75 38.13
N ILE A 2 -29.87 11.25 37.41
CA ILE A 2 -28.54 11.87 37.31
C ILE A 2 -28.45 12.39 35.87
N PRO A 3 -28.21 13.69 35.63
CA PRO A 3 -28.14 14.20 34.27
C PRO A 3 -26.79 13.84 33.64
N LEU A 4 -26.85 13.19 32.48
CA LEU A 4 -25.75 12.94 31.56
C LEU A 4 -25.25 14.28 30.99
N GLN A 5 -23.97 14.62 31.24
CA GLN A 5 -23.29 15.67 30.49
C GLN A 5 -22.82 15.14 29.12
N PRO A 6 -22.97 15.92 28.03
CA PRO A 6 -22.56 15.50 26.70
C PRO A 6 -21.04 15.53 26.50
N ILE A 7 -20.54 14.47 25.86
CA ILE A 7 -19.13 14.17 25.49
C ILE A 7 -18.49 15.19 24.51
N TYR A 8 -19.18 16.29 24.20
CA TYR A 8 -18.76 17.26 23.18
C TYR A 8 -17.51 18.12 23.53
N LEU A 9 -17.01 18.10 24.77
CA LEU A 9 -15.94 19.01 25.18
C LEU A 9 -14.50 18.47 25.17
N ARG A 10 -14.27 17.20 24.78
CA ARG A 10 -12.90 16.61 24.86
C ARG A 10 -12.08 16.58 23.58
N LEU A 11 -12.63 16.96 22.43
CA LEU A 11 -11.90 16.98 21.15
C LEU A 11 -11.22 18.34 20.82
N LEU A 12 -11.49 19.40 21.58
CA LEU A 12 -11.07 20.78 21.27
C LEU A 12 -9.70 21.22 21.80
N LYS A 13 -8.81 20.31 22.19
CA LYS A 13 -7.43 20.65 22.58
C LYS A 13 -6.40 19.83 21.80
N MET A 14 -6.39 19.95 20.48
CA MET A 14 -5.17 19.67 19.73
C MET A 14 -4.24 20.89 19.80
N ASN A 15 -3.09 20.72 20.42
CA ASN A 15 -2.01 21.71 20.46
C ASN A 15 -1.53 22.02 19.03
N LYS A 16 -1.25 23.30 18.76
CA LYS A 16 -0.70 23.91 17.53
C LYS A 16 0.31 23.04 16.77
N THR A 17 1.23 22.38 17.47
CA THR A 17 2.24 21.47 16.89
C THR A 17 1.61 20.27 16.19
N LYS A 18 0.53 19.70 16.72
CA LYS A 18 -0.17 18.54 16.15
C LYS A 18 -0.96 18.89 14.88
N LEU A 19 -1.46 20.12 14.76
CA LEU A 19 -2.14 20.64 13.57
C LEU A 19 -1.15 20.96 12.44
N ILE A 20 -0.01 21.56 12.76
CA ILE A 20 1.10 21.79 11.82
C ILE A 20 1.61 20.46 11.27
N CYS A 21 1.76 19.44 12.12
CA CYS A 21 2.12 18.09 11.69
C CYS A 21 1.08 17.47 10.76
N ALA A 22 -0.22 17.77 10.90
CA ALA A 22 -1.26 17.25 10.02
C ALA A 22 -1.22 17.91 8.63
N ALA A 23 -1.01 19.22 8.55
CA ALA A 23 -0.82 19.94 7.29
C ALA A 23 0.48 19.51 6.56
N LEU A 24 1.56 19.29 7.30
CA LEU A 24 2.82 18.76 6.75
C LEU A 24 2.70 17.29 6.34
N ALA A 25 1.94 16.47 7.07
CA ALA A 25 1.72 15.06 6.73
C ALA A 25 0.96 14.87 5.40
N LEU A 26 0.09 15.81 5.03
CA LEU A 26 -0.57 15.82 3.70
C LEU A 26 0.41 16.12 2.56
N SER A 27 1.45 16.92 2.82
CA SER A 27 2.49 17.26 1.84
C SER A 27 3.61 16.22 1.74
N ALA A 28 3.78 15.40 2.77
CA ALA A 28 4.75 14.32 2.79
C ALA A 28 4.08 13.03 2.33
N ALA A 29 4.28 12.66 1.06
CA ALA A 29 3.98 11.31 0.60
C ALA A 29 4.73 10.30 1.48
N ALA A 30 4.04 9.72 2.47
CA ALA A 30 4.64 8.77 3.38
C ALA A 30 5.12 7.56 2.58
N THR A 31 6.43 7.31 2.56
CA THR A 31 6.98 6.04 2.12
C THR A 31 6.64 5.00 3.18
N ALA A 32 5.45 4.41 3.08
CA ALA A 32 5.05 3.31 3.93
C ALA A 32 5.99 2.13 3.68
N SER A 33 6.88 1.86 4.64
CA SER A 33 7.68 0.62 4.66
C SER A 33 6.77 -0.52 5.13
N ALA A 34 5.90 -0.98 4.25
CA ALA A 34 5.03 -2.12 4.49
C ALA A 34 5.82 -3.42 4.25
N GLY A 35 6.53 -3.89 5.28
CA GLY A 35 7.07 -5.24 5.34
C GLY A 35 6.06 -6.18 5.99
N GLY A 36 5.36 -6.99 5.21
CA GLY A 36 4.48 -8.06 5.71
C GLY A 36 5.16 -9.43 5.61
N ILE A 37 4.85 -10.33 6.54
CA ILE A 37 5.18 -11.76 6.39
C ILE A 37 4.19 -12.35 5.39
N LEU A 38 4.72 -12.87 4.29
CA LEU A 38 3.91 -13.50 3.24
C LEU A 38 3.67 -14.97 3.64
N THR A 39 2.53 -15.25 4.29
CA THR A 39 2.16 -16.58 4.83
C THR A 39 1.58 -17.51 3.77
N ASN A 40 2.18 -17.53 2.59
CA ASN A 40 1.60 -18.20 1.44
C ASN A 40 1.87 -19.71 1.48
N THR A 41 0.82 -20.51 1.45
CA THR A 41 0.88 -21.98 1.55
C THR A 41 1.05 -22.68 0.20
N ASN A 42 1.27 -21.89 -0.85
CA ASN A 42 1.11 -22.26 -2.26
C ASN A 42 2.23 -23.13 -2.85
N GLN A 43 3.21 -23.54 -2.05
CA GLN A 43 4.44 -24.16 -2.57
C GLN A 43 4.33 -25.67 -2.76
N ASN A 44 3.53 -26.36 -1.94
CA ASN A 44 3.35 -27.82 -2.00
C ASN A 44 2.00 -28.23 -1.37
N ILE A 45 1.20 -29.05 -2.08
CA ILE A 45 -0.07 -29.58 -1.55
C ILE A 45 0.13 -30.43 -0.30
N ALA A 46 1.26 -31.14 -0.18
CA ALA A 46 1.59 -31.92 1.01
C ALA A 46 1.63 -31.05 2.27
N PHE A 47 2.10 -29.79 2.15
CA PHE A 47 2.14 -28.84 3.26
C PHE A 47 0.72 -28.43 3.72
N LEU A 48 -0.23 -28.29 2.79
CA LEU A 48 -1.64 -28.03 3.14
C LEU A 48 -2.27 -29.19 3.90
N ARG A 49 -1.87 -30.44 3.59
CA ARG A 49 -2.40 -31.64 4.25
C ARG A 49 -1.76 -31.90 5.60
N ASN A 50 -0.47 -31.63 5.71
CA ASN A 50 0.30 -31.76 6.94
C ASN A 50 1.45 -30.74 6.92
N PRO A 51 1.41 -29.70 7.77
CA PRO A 51 2.47 -28.70 7.86
C PRO A 51 3.81 -29.24 8.37
N ALA A 52 3.82 -30.33 9.13
CA ALA A 52 5.02 -30.95 9.69
C ALA A 52 5.75 -31.80 8.62
N GLN A 53 6.36 -31.12 7.65
CA GLN A 53 7.10 -31.76 6.54
C GLN A 53 8.62 -31.68 6.69
N ASP A 54 9.15 -30.96 7.68
CA ASP A 54 10.59 -30.66 7.72
C ASP A 54 11.48 -31.91 7.83
N ALA A 55 10.98 -33.01 8.39
CA ALA A 55 11.67 -34.29 8.47
C ALA A 55 11.07 -35.36 7.54
N VAL A 56 10.41 -34.97 6.45
CA VAL A 56 9.81 -35.94 5.52
C VAL A 56 10.86 -36.67 4.69
N ILE A 57 10.77 -38.00 4.64
CA ILE A 57 11.48 -38.82 3.64
C ILE A 57 10.48 -39.14 2.53
N GLY A 58 10.51 -38.35 1.47
CA GLY A 58 9.60 -38.47 0.35
C GLY A 58 9.80 -37.34 -0.66
N ILE A 59 9.11 -37.40 -1.82
CA ILE A 59 9.28 -36.40 -2.88
C ILE A 59 8.91 -34.97 -2.43
N ALA A 60 8.01 -34.84 -1.45
CA ALA A 60 7.69 -33.56 -0.80
C ALA A 60 8.91 -32.90 -0.09
N GLY A 61 9.92 -33.72 0.24
CA GLY A 61 11.20 -33.31 0.81
C GLY A 61 11.96 -32.33 -0.09
N VAL A 62 11.81 -32.42 -1.41
CA VAL A 62 12.49 -31.50 -2.35
C VAL A 62 12.20 -30.03 -2.05
N TYR A 63 11.03 -29.72 -1.48
CA TYR A 63 10.73 -28.38 -0.98
C TYR A 63 11.04 -28.21 0.52
N SER A 64 10.63 -29.17 1.35
CA SER A 64 10.64 -29.07 2.83
C SER A 64 12.01 -29.36 3.43
N ASN A 65 12.58 -30.54 3.22
CA ASN A 65 14.00 -30.85 3.48
C ASN A 65 14.61 -31.75 2.39
N PRO A 66 15.35 -31.17 1.44
CA PRO A 66 15.91 -31.91 0.31
C PRO A 66 16.93 -32.99 0.71
N ALA A 67 17.54 -32.90 1.90
CA ALA A 67 18.51 -33.90 2.35
C ALA A 67 17.85 -35.28 2.52
N GLY A 68 16.68 -35.34 3.18
CA GLY A 68 15.95 -36.58 3.43
C GLY A 68 15.52 -37.34 2.17
N VAL A 69 15.39 -36.65 1.03
CA VAL A 69 15.08 -37.26 -0.27
C VAL A 69 16.13 -38.30 -0.69
N ALA A 70 17.40 -38.16 -0.25
CA ALA A 70 18.45 -39.13 -0.54
C ALA A 70 18.22 -40.50 0.12
N PHE A 71 17.34 -40.60 1.13
CA PHE A 71 16.95 -41.88 1.73
C PHE A 71 15.86 -42.63 0.96
N MET A 72 15.27 -42.03 -0.08
CA MET A 72 14.30 -42.73 -0.94
C MET A 72 15.00 -43.74 -1.86
N ASN A 73 14.25 -44.75 -2.30
CA ASN A 73 14.73 -45.79 -3.21
C ASN A 73 15.36 -45.21 -4.49
N ASN A 74 16.33 -45.93 -5.07
CA ASN A 74 16.90 -45.60 -6.37
C ASN A 74 15.80 -45.50 -7.45
N GLY A 75 15.91 -44.52 -8.33
CA GLY A 75 14.94 -44.29 -9.40
C GLY A 75 14.53 -42.83 -9.55
N PHE A 76 13.59 -42.60 -10.45
CA PHE A 76 12.99 -41.30 -10.68
C PHE A 76 11.71 -41.14 -9.85
N HIS A 77 11.60 -40.01 -9.17
CA HIS A 77 10.46 -39.65 -8.33
C HIS A 77 9.90 -38.32 -8.83
N LEU A 78 8.58 -38.25 -9.00
CA LEU A 78 7.90 -37.07 -9.56
C LEU A 78 6.65 -36.75 -8.74
N SER A 79 6.43 -35.46 -8.50
CA SER A 79 5.20 -34.93 -7.93
C SER A 79 4.74 -33.73 -8.76
N LEU A 80 3.49 -33.79 -9.22
CA LEU A 80 2.80 -32.73 -9.95
C LEU A 80 1.65 -32.24 -9.09
N ASN A 81 1.58 -30.93 -8.87
CA ASN A 81 0.62 -30.32 -7.96
C ASN A 81 -0.07 -29.15 -8.66
N ILE A 82 -1.38 -29.04 -8.48
CA ILE A 82 -2.18 -27.90 -8.91
C ILE A 82 -3.07 -27.50 -7.74
N GLN A 83 -2.94 -26.25 -7.31
CA GLN A 83 -3.76 -25.65 -6.26
C GLN A 83 -4.61 -24.52 -6.84
N ASN A 84 -5.72 -24.25 -6.16
CA ASN A 84 -6.60 -23.13 -6.44
C ASN A 84 -6.88 -22.43 -5.09
N ALA A 85 -6.70 -21.12 -5.02
CA ALA A 85 -6.87 -20.35 -3.80
C ALA A 85 -7.77 -19.13 -4.04
N HIS A 86 -8.82 -19.01 -3.22
CA HIS A 86 -9.69 -17.85 -3.12
C HIS A 86 -9.74 -17.39 -1.68
N GLN A 87 -9.52 -16.10 -1.44
CA GLN A 87 -9.54 -15.53 -0.09
C GLN A 87 -10.19 -14.16 -0.13
N THR A 88 -11.04 -13.88 0.84
CA THR A 88 -11.47 -12.51 1.14
C THR A 88 -10.55 -11.94 2.21
N ARG A 89 -10.11 -10.71 2.03
CA ARG A 89 -9.33 -9.93 2.99
C ARG A 89 -10.12 -8.71 3.37
N GLU A 90 -10.34 -8.50 4.66
CA GLU A 90 -11.05 -7.33 5.15
C GLU A 90 -10.09 -6.47 5.96
N ILE A 91 -10.00 -5.19 5.59
CA ILE A 91 -9.22 -4.20 6.32
C ILE A 91 -10.22 -3.29 7.02
N THR A 92 -10.37 -3.45 8.33
CA THR A 92 -11.13 -2.50 9.15
C THR A 92 -10.21 -1.35 9.55
N SER A 93 -10.56 -0.14 9.16
CA SER A 93 -9.80 1.07 9.45
C SER A 93 -10.68 2.08 10.16
N THR A 94 -10.14 2.68 11.23
CA THR A 94 -10.80 3.74 11.98
C THR A 94 -10.01 5.02 11.84
N PHE A 95 -10.64 6.04 11.28
CA PHE A 95 -10.07 7.36 11.08
C PHE A 95 -11.18 8.41 11.19
N ALA A 96 -11.09 9.32 12.16
CA ALA A 96 -12.16 10.26 12.46
C ALA A 96 -12.66 11.06 11.22
N PRO A 97 -11.78 11.53 10.31
CA PRO A 97 -12.22 12.22 9.11
C PRO A 97 -13.05 11.39 8.11
N PHE A 98 -13.10 10.06 8.23
CA PHE A 98 -14.04 9.26 7.42
C PHE A 98 -15.50 9.64 7.65
N ALA A 99 -15.85 10.21 8.81
CA ALA A 99 -17.21 10.68 9.06
C ALA A 99 -17.69 11.73 8.03
N TYR A 100 -16.77 12.43 7.35
CA TYR A 100 -17.12 13.44 6.35
C TYR A 100 -17.37 12.88 4.95
N GLY A 101 -17.13 11.60 4.70
CA GLY A 101 -17.37 11.01 3.37
C GLY A 101 -18.87 10.92 3.08
N ALA A 102 -19.30 11.40 1.92
CA ALA A 102 -20.72 11.42 1.53
C ALA A 102 -21.35 10.01 1.54
N LYS A 103 -20.55 8.98 1.22
CA LYS A 103 -20.94 7.56 1.21
C LYS A 103 -20.69 6.84 2.54
N ASN A 104 -20.20 7.54 3.55
CA ASN A 104 -19.77 6.93 4.82
C ASN A 104 -20.83 7.03 5.93
N PHE A 105 -21.90 7.79 5.70
CA PHE A 105 -23.03 7.94 6.64
C PHE A 105 -22.60 8.38 8.06
N GLY A 106 -21.57 9.23 8.17
CA GLY A 106 -21.05 9.71 9.45
C GLY A 106 -20.15 8.72 10.20
N ASN A 107 -19.88 7.54 9.65
CA ASN A 107 -19.04 6.54 10.30
C ASN A 107 -17.55 6.90 10.23
N THR A 108 -16.87 6.80 11.37
CA THR A 108 -15.41 6.95 11.46
C THR A 108 -14.66 5.65 11.18
N THR A 109 -15.38 4.53 11.05
CA THR A 109 -14.82 3.19 10.86
C THR A 109 -15.41 2.60 9.59
N LYS A 110 -14.55 2.08 8.72
CA LYS A 110 -14.92 1.45 7.45
C LYS A 110 -14.18 0.13 7.27
N THR A 111 -14.82 -0.78 6.55
CA THR A 111 -14.20 -2.02 6.10
C THR A 111 -13.93 -1.93 4.60
N PHE A 112 -12.69 -2.17 4.20
CA PHE A 112 -12.27 -2.27 2.81
C PHE A 112 -12.10 -3.75 2.48
N LYS A 113 -12.94 -4.25 1.56
CA LYS A 113 -12.95 -5.65 1.16
C LYS A 113 -12.03 -5.86 -0.03
N GLY A 114 -11.13 -6.83 0.10
CA GLY A 114 -10.24 -7.30 -0.93
C GLY A 114 -10.56 -8.74 -1.32
N GLU A 115 -10.65 -9.03 -2.61
CA GLU A 115 -10.89 -10.38 -3.11
C GLU A 115 -9.63 -10.90 -3.81
N ALA A 116 -8.95 -11.83 -3.14
CA ALA A 116 -7.77 -12.51 -3.66
C ALA A 116 -8.17 -13.80 -4.38
N ASN A 117 -7.73 -13.92 -5.62
CA ASN A 117 -8.04 -15.06 -6.49
C ASN A 117 -6.77 -15.54 -7.22
N ALA A 118 -6.55 -16.84 -7.15
CA ALA A 118 -5.47 -17.57 -7.79
C ALA A 118 -6.01 -18.91 -8.31
N PRO A 119 -6.56 -18.95 -9.54
CA PRO A 119 -7.29 -20.10 -10.01
C PRO A 119 -6.40 -21.32 -10.29
N ILE A 120 -5.12 -21.07 -10.62
CA ILE A 120 -4.14 -22.11 -10.94
C ILE A 120 -2.80 -21.73 -10.31
N ILE A 121 -2.34 -22.58 -9.40
CA ILE A 121 -1.05 -22.50 -8.72
C ILE A 121 -0.35 -23.84 -8.90
N PRO A 122 0.54 -23.98 -9.90
CA PRO A 122 1.26 -25.22 -10.13
C PRO A 122 2.49 -25.34 -9.22
N SER A 123 2.84 -26.57 -8.85
CA SER A 123 4.20 -26.90 -8.42
C SER A 123 4.63 -28.29 -8.89
N ILE A 124 5.92 -28.42 -9.20
CA ILE A 124 6.55 -29.62 -9.74
C ILE A 124 7.75 -29.94 -8.86
N GLN A 125 7.86 -31.18 -8.39
CA GLN A 125 9.05 -31.67 -7.71
C GLN A 125 9.52 -32.94 -8.41
N ALA A 126 10.82 -33.01 -8.69
CA ALA A 126 11.45 -34.16 -9.29
C ALA A 126 12.74 -34.51 -8.55
N ALA A 127 13.01 -35.80 -8.42
CA ALA A 127 14.27 -36.31 -7.87
C ALA A 127 14.73 -37.54 -8.64
N TYR A 128 16.03 -37.62 -8.93
CA TYR A 128 16.67 -38.82 -9.43
C TYR A 128 17.66 -39.35 -8.39
N ASN A 129 17.32 -40.48 -7.78
CA ASN A 129 18.11 -41.12 -6.76
C ASN A 129 18.95 -42.25 -7.37
N LYS A 130 20.25 -42.23 -7.11
CA LYS A 130 21.18 -43.25 -7.54
C LYS A 130 22.27 -43.47 -6.50
N ASN A 131 22.29 -44.66 -5.91
CA ASN A 131 23.20 -45.05 -4.85
C ASN A 131 23.09 -44.06 -3.67
N ASN A 132 24.16 -43.33 -3.37
CA ASN A 132 24.20 -42.36 -2.28
C ASN A 132 23.87 -40.94 -2.72
N TRP A 133 23.39 -40.72 -3.95
CA TRP A 133 23.10 -39.38 -4.49
C TRP A 133 21.63 -39.22 -4.85
N SER A 134 21.13 -37.99 -4.69
CA SER A 134 19.83 -37.55 -5.17
C SER A 134 19.99 -36.20 -5.88
N PHE A 135 19.64 -36.14 -7.16
CA PHE A 135 19.61 -34.89 -7.93
C PHE A 135 18.18 -34.38 -8.00
N GLN A 136 17.97 -33.12 -7.64
CA GLN A 136 16.64 -32.63 -7.31
C GLN A 136 16.31 -31.33 -8.04
N PHE A 137 15.04 -31.22 -8.44
CA PHE A 137 14.45 -30.04 -9.05
C PHE A 137 13.09 -29.72 -8.41
N ASN A 138 12.86 -28.45 -8.10
CA ASN A 138 11.55 -27.96 -7.68
C ASN A 138 11.18 -26.66 -8.38
N PHE A 139 9.98 -26.63 -8.92
CA PHE A 139 9.31 -25.41 -9.38
C PHE A 139 8.08 -25.16 -8.52
N ALA A 140 7.93 -23.94 -8.00
CA ALA A 140 6.74 -23.53 -7.27
C ALA A 140 6.52 -22.01 -7.34
N ILE A 141 5.29 -21.56 -7.08
CA ILE A 141 5.03 -20.15 -6.79
C ILE A 141 5.35 -19.91 -5.31
N THR A 142 6.55 -19.38 -5.07
CA THR A 142 7.15 -19.23 -3.74
C THR A 142 6.70 -17.98 -2.99
N GLY A 143 6.05 -17.05 -3.69
CA GLY A 143 5.44 -15.88 -3.08
C GLY A 143 4.40 -15.22 -3.99
N GLY A 144 3.56 -14.38 -3.41
CA GLY A 144 2.39 -13.83 -4.07
C GLY A 144 1.43 -14.95 -4.49
N GLY A 145 1.27 -15.17 -5.78
CA GLY A 145 0.48 -16.24 -6.33
C GLY A 145 -0.99 -15.90 -6.45
N GLY A 146 -1.32 -14.69 -6.89
CA GLY A 146 -2.70 -14.31 -7.17
C GLY A 146 -2.88 -12.84 -7.51
N LYS A 147 -4.14 -12.47 -7.77
CA LYS A 147 -4.62 -11.10 -7.91
C LYS A 147 -5.54 -10.79 -6.74
N CYS A 148 -5.33 -9.67 -6.05
CA CYS A 148 -6.22 -9.14 -5.03
C CYS A 148 -6.82 -7.82 -5.52
N VAL A 149 -8.14 -7.72 -5.54
CA VAL A 149 -8.87 -6.51 -5.94
C VAL A 149 -9.60 -5.94 -4.74
N PHE A 150 -9.40 -4.65 -4.48
CA PHE A 150 -10.20 -3.86 -3.56
C PHE A 150 -10.99 -2.84 -4.39
N ASP A 151 -12.28 -3.09 -4.58
CA ASP A 151 -13.14 -2.24 -5.41
C ASP A 151 -13.31 -0.84 -4.81
N ASP A 152 -13.29 -0.71 -3.48
CA ASP A 152 -13.30 0.59 -2.78
C ASP A 152 -11.88 1.17 -2.59
N GLY A 153 -10.85 0.53 -3.16
CA GLY A 153 -9.45 0.87 -2.91
C GLY A 153 -9.00 0.54 -1.48
N LEU A 154 -8.05 1.31 -0.96
CA LEU A 154 -7.48 1.10 0.37
C LEU A 154 -7.81 2.29 1.27
N SER A 155 -7.84 2.07 2.59
CA SER A 155 -8.08 3.14 3.56
C SER A 155 -7.09 4.30 3.45
N SER A 156 -5.87 4.04 2.98
CA SER A 156 -4.85 5.08 2.74
C SER A 156 -5.17 5.97 1.52
N PHE A 157 -5.95 5.47 0.56
CA PHE A 157 -6.36 6.26 -0.61
C PHE A 157 -7.40 7.29 -0.16
N GLU A 158 -8.39 6.85 0.60
CA GLU A 158 -9.41 7.71 1.19
C GLU A 158 -8.86 8.65 2.26
N GLY A 159 -7.96 8.18 3.12
CA GLY A 159 -7.44 8.96 4.25
C GLY A 159 -6.85 10.30 3.84
N ASN A 160 -6.21 10.39 2.68
CA ASN A 160 -5.67 11.65 2.16
C ASN A 160 -6.78 12.65 1.80
N ILE A 161 -7.86 12.19 1.16
CA ILE A 161 -8.98 13.04 0.75
C ILE A 161 -9.89 13.38 1.94
N ALA A 162 -10.04 12.45 2.88
CA ALA A 162 -10.86 12.61 4.07
C ALA A 162 -10.44 13.76 4.98
N LEU A 163 -9.19 14.22 4.85
CA LEU A 163 -8.67 15.36 5.58
C LEU A 163 -9.13 16.72 5.01
N LEU A 164 -9.65 16.79 3.77
CA LEU A 164 -10.08 18.05 3.14
C LEU A 164 -11.11 18.84 3.98
N PRO A 165 -12.19 18.22 4.51
CA PRO A 165 -13.15 18.92 5.35
C PRO A 165 -12.50 19.47 6.63
N LEU A 166 -11.68 18.65 7.30
CA LEU A 166 -10.99 19.05 8.53
C LEU A 166 -10.04 20.21 8.28
N LEU A 167 -9.28 20.18 7.18
CA LEU A 167 -8.39 21.27 6.80
C LEU A 167 -9.20 22.54 6.56
N SER A 168 -10.26 22.48 5.75
CA SER A 168 -11.05 23.66 5.38
C SER A 168 -11.72 24.34 6.58
N GLN A 169 -12.23 23.57 7.55
CA GLN A 169 -12.94 24.10 8.72
C GLN A 169 -12.02 24.80 9.73
N ASN A 170 -10.73 24.48 9.71
CA ASN A 170 -9.74 25.01 10.67
C ASN A 170 -8.75 25.97 10.02
N LEU A 171 -8.90 26.27 8.72
CA LEU A 171 -7.87 26.97 7.97
C LEU A 171 -7.80 28.46 8.32
N ASP A 172 -8.95 29.12 8.53
CA ASP A 172 -8.96 30.52 8.98
C ASP A 172 -8.35 30.69 10.37
N VAL A 173 -8.49 29.69 11.25
CA VAL A 173 -7.81 29.70 12.55
C VAL A 173 -6.29 29.61 12.34
N LEU A 174 -5.84 28.70 11.46
CA LEU A 174 -4.42 28.54 11.14
C LEU A 174 -3.81 29.80 10.52
N THR A 175 -4.48 30.41 9.55
CA THR A 175 -3.96 31.59 8.85
C THR A 175 -3.93 32.82 9.75
N ASN A 176 -4.92 32.97 10.63
CA ASN A 176 -4.90 33.99 11.68
C ASN A 176 -3.72 33.77 12.65
N GLU A 177 -3.47 32.54 13.09
CA GLU A 177 -2.32 32.24 13.98
C GLU A 177 -0.96 32.47 13.31
N LEU A 178 -0.87 32.30 12.00
CA LEU A 178 0.34 32.58 11.21
C LEU A 178 0.52 34.07 10.86
N GLY A 179 -0.37 34.95 11.33
CA GLY A 179 -0.34 36.38 11.02
C GLY A 179 -0.72 36.71 9.57
N LEU A 180 -1.39 35.77 8.88
CA LEU A 180 -1.82 35.89 7.48
C LEU A 180 -3.29 36.34 7.36
N GLY A 181 -3.98 36.59 8.47
CA GLY A 181 -5.38 37.01 8.52
C GLY A 181 -6.37 35.88 8.16
N SER A 182 -7.66 36.23 8.06
CA SER A 182 -8.71 35.31 7.60
C SER A 182 -8.75 35.31 6.08
N LEU A 183 -8.37 34.19 5.47
CA LEU A 183 -8.32 34.08 4.02
C LEU A 183 -9.70 33.81 3.41
N GLY A 184 -10.70 33.45 4.22
CA GLY A 184 -12.09 33.24 3.77
C GLY A 184 -12.15 32.17 2.68
N LEU A 185 -11.48 31.05 2.91
CA LEU A 185 -11.47 29.91 2.01
C LEU A 185 -12.83 29.18 2.06
N PRO A 186 -13.26 28.51 0.98
CA PRO A 186 -14.53 27.80 0.98
C PRO A 186 -14.53 26.71 2.06
N THR A 187 -15.60 26.67 2.85
CA THR A 187 -15.81 25.57 3.81
C THR A 187 -16.17 24.31 3.03
N VAL A 188 -15.47 23.22 3.32
CA VAL A 188 -15.78 21.89 2.83
C VAL A 188 -16.43 21.09 3.96
N SER A 189 -17.68 20.68 3.76
CA SER A 189 -18.44 19.92 4.77
C SER A 189 -18.33 18.41 4.55
N GLN A 190 -18.21 17.97 3.30
CA GLN A 190 -18.12 16.56 2.91
C GLN A 190 -17.20 16.36 1.70
N TYR A 191 -16.79 15.12 1.46
CA TYR A 191 -16.05 14.71 0.26
C TYR A 191 -16.67 13.46 -0.38
N ASP A 192 -16.38 13.26 -1.67
CA ASP A 192 -16.62 12.02 -2.40
C ASP A 192 -15.50 11.80 -3.42
N MET A 193 -15.32 10.56 -3.86
CA MET A 193 -14.29 10.14 -4.82
C MET A 193 -14.59 8.73 -5.31
N ASP A 194 -13.94 8.35 -6.40
CA ASP A 194 -13.86 6.98 -6.88
C ASP A 194 -12.46 6.42 -6.63
N THR A 195 -12.38 5.27 -5.96
CA THR A 195 -11.11 4.61 -5.63
C THR A 195 -11.10 3.17 -6.09
N TYR A 196 -9.92 2.65 -6.40
CA TYR A 196 -9.75 1.25 -6.79
C TYR A 196 -8.32 0.82 -6.55
N MET A 197 -8.12 -0.43 -6.14
CA MET A 197 -6.79 -1.03 -6.05
C MET A 197 -6.79 -2.48 -6.52
N ARG A 198 -5.82 -2.83 -7.35
CA ARG A 198 -5.51 -4.19 -7.76
C ARG A 198 -4.03 -4.45 -7.59
N GLY A 199 -3.70 -5.44 -6.76
CA GLY A 199 -2.37 -6.01 -6.68
C GLY A 199 -2.33 -7.38 -7.35
N ARG A 200 -1.37 -7.62 -8.23
CA ARG A 200 -1.03 -8.95 -8.75
C ARG A 200 0.42 -9.22 -8.46
N GLN A 201 0.74 -10.40 -7.95
CA GLN A 201 2.13 -10.76 -7.65
C GLN A 201 2.35 -12.24 -7.89
N TYR A 202 3.46 -12.59 -8.53
CA TYR A 202 3.92 -13.97 -8.74
C TYR A 202 5.44 -14.03 -8.57
N TYR A 203 5.91 -14.84 -7.63
CA TYR A 203 7.33 -15.18 -7.49
C TYR A 203 7.56 -16.64 -7.85
N TYR A 204 8.05 -16.87 -9.06
CA TYR A 204 8.38 -18.19 -9.56
C TYR A 204 9.73 -18.63 -9.00
N GLY A 205 9.76 -19.74 -8.27
CA GLY A 205 10.98 -20.31 -7.70
C GLY A 205 11.39 -21.58 -8.42
N PHE A 206 12.62 -21.60 -8.90
CA PHE A 206 13.28 -22.76 -9.51
C PHE A 206 14.42 -23.18 -8.62
N THR A 207 14.31 -24.35 -7.99
CA THR A 207 15.31 -24.89 -7.07
C THR A 207 16.01 -26.07 -7.73
N LEU A 208 17.33 -26.04 -7.74
CA LEU A 208 18.18 -27.12 -8.19
C LEU A 208 19.19 -27.44 -7.09
N GLY A 209 19.50 -28.72 -6.90
CA GLY A 209 20.53 -29.13 -5.97
C GLY A 209 20.72 -30.63 -5.93
N ALA A 210 21.64 -31.05 -5.07
CA ALA A 210 21.93 -32.45 -4.85
C ALA A 210 22.00 -32.75 -3.35
N ALA A 211 21.43 -33.89 -2.97
CA ALA A 211 21.65 -34.50 -1.66
C ALA A 211 22.56 -35.71 -1.78
N ARG A 212 23.34 -35.96 -0.73
CA ARG A 212 24.21 -37.12 -0.61
C ARG A 212 24.02 -37.81 0.73
N LYS A 213 23.79 -39.13 0.72
CA LYS A 213 23.95 -39.98 1.90
C LYS A 213 25.43 -40.10 2.23
N LEU A 214 25.80 -39.69 3.44
CA LEU A 214 27.16 -39.85 3.97
C LEU A 214 27.35 -41.26 4.55
N ASN A 215 26.30 -41.79 5.16
CA ASN A 215 26.18 -43.16 5.67
C ASN A 215 24.68 -43.53 5.75
N ASP A 216 24.34 -44.59 6.48
CA ASP A 216 22.95 -45.05 6.61
C ASP A 216 22.07 -44.15 7.49
N HIS A 217 22.68 -43.25 8.26
CA HIS A 217 21.97 -42.34 9.16
C HIS A 217 21.97 -40.89 8.69
N TRP A 218 23.02 -40.42 8.03
CA TRP A 218 23.21 -39.01 7.69
C TRP A 218 23.11 -38.77 6.19
N SER A 219 22.38 -37.71 5.83
CA SER A 219 22.44 -37.11 4.50
C SER A 219 22.55 -35.59 4.59
N VAL A 220 23.16 -34.99 3.58
CA VAL A 220 23.35 -33.55 3.45
C VAL A 220 22.90 -33.08 2.08
N TYR A 221 22.47 -31.83 1.97
CA TYR A 221 22.03 -31.20 0.73
C TYR A 221 22.71 -29.86 0.51
N LEU A 222 23.04 -29.60 -0.75
CA LEU A 222 23.43 -28.29 -1.25
C LEU A 222 22.64 -27.98 -2.53
N GLY A 223 22.06 -26.78 -2.59
CA GLY A 223 21.37 -26.31 -3.78
C GLY A 223 21.18 -24.80 -3.77
N ALA A 224 20.49 -24.31 -4.80
CA ALA A 224 20.12 -22.92 -4.92
C ALA A 224 18.73 -22.79 -5.55
N ARG A 225 18.01 -21.74 -5.15
CA ARG A 225 16.74 -21.34 -5.73
C ARG A 225 16.89 -20.03 -6.48
N VAL A 226 16.59 -20.03 -7.77
CA VAL A 226 16.40 -18.82 -8.56
C VAL A 226 14.95 -18.39 -8.41
N LEU A 227 14.75 -17.12 -8.06
CA LEU A 227 13.45 -16.48 -7.91
C LEU A 227 13.27 -15.49 -9.05
N TYR A 228 12.15 -15.54 -9.76
CA TYR A 228 11.72 -14.52 -10.71
C TYR A 228 10.40 -13.92 -10.25
N GLY A 229 10.42 -12.63 -9.92
CA GLY A 229 9.26 -11.87 -9.50
C GLY A 229 8.63 -11.13 -10.65
N ASN A 230 7.31 -11.22 -10.77
CA ASN A 230 6.47 -10.42 -11.64
C ASN A 230 5.29 -9.90 -10.83
N SER A 231 5.19 -8.59 -10.67
CA SER A 231 4.07 -7.94 -9.99
C SER A 231 3.49 -6.83 -10.85
N ASN A 232 2.21 -6.55 -10.66
CA ASN A 232 1.53 -5.41 -11.22
C ASN A 232 0.67 -4.77 -10.13
N TYR A 233 0.77 -3.46 -9.97
CA TYR A 233 -0.07 -2.68 -9.08
C TYR A 233 -0.80 -1.65 -9.90
N TYR A 234 -2.12 -1.74 -9.94
CA TYR A 234 -2.97 -0.78 -10.60
C TYR A 234 -3.92 -0.18 -9.57
N GLY A 235 -4.07 1.13 -9.55
CA GLY A 235 -5.03 1.78 -8.67
C GLY A 235 -5.22 3.24 -8.99
N TYR A 236 -6.29 3.81 -8.47
CA TYR A 236 -6.60 5.21 -8.69
C TYR A 236 -7.38 5.83 -7.53
N VAL A 237 -7.32 7.16 -7.49
CA VAL A 237 -8.21 8.06 -6.77
C VAL A 237 -8.65 9.10 -7.80
N LYS A 238 -9.93 9.12 -8.14
CA LYS A 238 -10.47 9.96 -9.22
C LYS A 238 -11.75 10.64 -8.82
N ASN A 239 -12.16 11.60 -9.64
CA ASN A 239 -13.45 12.28 -9.52
C ASN A 239 -13.62 12.84 -8.10
N ILE A 240 -12.56 13.46 -7.57
CA ILE A 240 -12.56 13.98 -6.21
C ILE A 240 -13.52 15.18 -6.17
N LYS A 241 -14.51 15.09 -5.29
CA LYS A 241 -15.54 16.10 -5.09
C LYS A 241 -15.54 16.60 -3.65
N ALA A 242 -15.89 17.87 -3.50
CA ALA A 242 -16.04 18.53 -2.22
C ALA A 242 -17.43 19.17 -2.14
N ASN A 243 -18.09 19.06 -0.99
CA ASN A 243 -19.31 19.83 -0.73
C ASN A 243 -18.92 21.25 -0.36
N ILE A 244 -19.17 22.20 -1.26
CA ILE A 244 -18.93 23.63 -1.06
C ILE A 244 -20.27 24.33 -1.25
N ASN A 245 -20.69 25.12 -0.25
CA ASN A 245 -21.97 25.84 -0.24
C ASN A 245 -23.20 24.94 -0.44
N GLY A 246 -23.15 23.68 0.01
CA GLY A 246 -24.25 22.73 -0.08
C GLY A 246 -24.27 21.89 -1.36
N GLU A 247 -23.37 22.13 -2.30
CA GLU A 247 -23.29 21.41 -3.58
C GLU A 247 -22.00 20.57 -3.67
N MET A 248 -22.13 19.32 -4.13
CA MET A 248 -20.98 18.44 -4.41
C MET A 248 -20.38 18.79 -5.78
N VAL A 249 -19.28 19.56 -5.76
CA VAL A 249 -18.59 20.04 -6.96
C VAL A 249 -17.23 19.37 -7.13
N SER A 250 -16.69 19.41 -8.36
CA SER A 250 -15.31 18.97 -8.64
C SER A 250 -14.32 19.77 -7.78
N ALA A 251 -13.65 19.11 -6.84
CA ALA A 251 -12.69 19.76 -5.95
C ALA A 251 -11.52 20.41 -6.73
N PRO A 252 -10.82 19.71 -7.64
CA PRO A 252 -9.67 20.30 -8.32
C PRO A 252 -10.06 21.49 -9.18
N GLU A 253 -11.17 21.39 -9.91
CA GLU A 253 -11.66 22.48 -10.76
C GLU A 253 -12.10 23.70 -9.95
N THR A 254 -12.89 23.48 -8.89
CA THR A 254 -13.39 24.56 -8.04
C THR A 254 -12.24 25.32 -7.38
N PHE A 255 -11.27 24.60 -6.80
CA PHE A 255 -10.13 25.25 -6.13
C PHE A 255 -9.22 25.99 -7.12
N LYS A 256 -8.98 25.44 -8.32
CA LYS A 256 -8.21 26.14 -9.37
C LYS A 256 -8.93 27.40 -9.86
N ASN A 257 -10.25 27.34 -10.05
CA ASN A 257 -11.03 28.50 -10.46
C ASN A 257 -11.03 29.60 -9.39
N LEU A 258 -11.21 29.23 -8.11
CA LEU A 258 -11.12 30.18 -7.00
C LEU A 258 -9.69 30.75 -6.85
N SER A 259 -8.66 29.94 -7.11
CA SER A 259 -7.26 30.39 -7.12
C SER A 259 -7.04 31.46 -8.19
N ALA A 260 -7.52 31.23 -9.41
CA ALA A 260 -7.43 32.18 -10.51
C ALA A 260 -8.19 33.49 -10.20
N GLN A 261 -9.41 33.39 -9.66
CA GLN A 261 -10.18 34.58 -9.22
C GLN A 261 -9.45 35.37 -8.14
N ALA A 262 -8.85 34.67 -7.16
CA ALA A 262 -8.06 35.33 -6.12
C ALA A 262 -6.83 36.03 -6.70
N ALA A 263 -6.16 35.42 -7.68
CA ALA A 263 -5.02 36.02 -8.37
C ALA A 263 -5.40 37.30 -9.15
N VAL A 264 -6.57 37.33 -9.80
CA VAL A 264 -7.09 38.55 -10.45
C VAL A 264 -7.31 39.66 -9.41
N ALA A 265 -7.92 39.33 -8.27
CA ALA A 265 -8.18 40.30 -7.20
C ALA A 265 -6.89 40.90 -6.62
N VAL A 266 -5.76 40.17 -6.63
CA VAL A 266 -4.45 40.74 -6.25
C VAL A 266 -4.10 41.95 -7.13
N GLY A 267 -4.29 41.84 -8.45
CA GLY A 267 -4.04 42.94 -9.38
C GLY A 267 -4.92 44.14 -9.08
N THR A 268 -6.24 43.90 -8.96
CA THR A 268 -7.22 44.95 -8.64
C THR A 268 -6.91 45.67 -7.34
N TYR A 269 -6.60 44.95 -6.26
CA TYR A 269 -6.27 45.56 -4.97
C TYR A 269 -4.93 46.29 -4.99
N THR A 270 -3.97 45.81 -5.77
CA THR A 270 -2.70 46.53 -5.97
C THR A 270 -2.91 47.86 -6.67
N GLU A 271 -3.75 47.90 -7.71
CA GLU A 271 -4.12 49.14 -8.41
C GLU A 271 -4.88 50.10 -7.49
N MET A 272 -5.87 49.62 -6.74
CA MET A 272 -6.60 50.43 -5.77
C MET A 272 -5.66 51.01 -4.71
N ALA A 273 -4.71 50.22 -4.18
CA ALA A 273 -3.73 50.70 -3.21
C ALA A 273 -2.90 51.86 -3.78
N ASN A 274 -2.42 51.73 -5.03
CA ASN A 274 -1.67 52.78 -5.71
C ASN A 274 -2.53 54.04 -5.95
N MET A 275 -3.79 53.89 -6.32
CA MET A 275 -4.71 55.02 -6.54
C MET A 275 -4.95 55.81 -5.25
N TYR A 276 -5.25 55.14 -4.13
CA TYR A 276 -5.45 55.82 -2.84
C TYR A 276 -4.16 56.45 -2.31
N GLN A 277 -3.00 55.83 -2.58
CA GLN A 277 -1.70 56.41 -2.23
C GLN A 277 -1.46 57.71 -3.00
N GLN A 278 -1.78 57.76 -4.30
CA GLN A 278 -1.68 58.96 -5.12
C GLN A 278 -2.68 60.05 -4.70
N ALA A 279 -3.87 59.65 -4.22
CA ALA A 279 -4.89 60.56 -3.68
C ALA A 279 -4.60 61.07 -2.26
N GLY A 280 -3.53 60.61 -1.61
CA GLY A 280 -3.15 60.99 -0.24
C GLY A 280 -3.95 60.30 0.88
N ASP A 281 -4.82 59.34 0.54
CA ASP A 281 -5.58 58.54 1.51
C ASP A 281 -4.76 57.31 1.94
N MET A 282 -3.85 57.54 2.87
CA MET A 282 -2.93 56.53 3.38
C MET A 282 -3.64 55.36 4.09
N ALA A 283 -4.82 55.59 4.65
CA ALA A 283 -5.58 54.55 5.35
C ALA A 283 -6.16 53.53 4.36
N ASN A 284 -6.81 54.00 3.28
CA ASN A 284 -7.31 53.11 2.24
C ASN A 284 -6.17 52.49 1.42
N ALA A 285 -5.08 53.22 1.17
CA ALA A 285 -3.89 52.65 0.53
C ALA A 285 -3.34 51.44 1.31
N ALA A 286 -3.18 51.57 2.62
CA ALA A 286 -2.71 50.48 3.48
C ALA A 286 -3.70 49.30 3.52
N LYS A 287 -5.00 49.58 3.57
CA LYS A 287 -6.05 48.55 3.54
C LYS A 287 -5.99 47.70 2.27
N TYR A 288 -5.94 48.32 1.09
CA TYR A 288 -5.91 47.60 -0.17
C TYR A 288 -4.57 46.89 -0.41
N ALA A 289 -3.46 47.46 0.07
CA ALA A 289 -2.16 46.78 0.06
C ALA A 289 -2.17 45.50 0.91
N GLN A 290 -2.88 45.50 2.06
CA GLN A 290 -3.06 44.30 2.86
C GLN A 290 -3.96 43.27 2.17
N LEU A 291 -5.10 43.68 1.61
CA LEU A 291 -5.97 42.79 0.84
C LEU A 291 -5.23 42.12 -0.33
N ALA A 292 -4.36 42.85 -1.04
CA ALA A 292 -3.54 42.27 -2.10
C ALA A 292 -2.61 41.16 -1.58
N LYS A 293 -2.02 41.32 -0.39
CA LYS A 293 -1.19 40.29 0.25
C LYS A 293 -2.01 39.07 0.66
N ASP A 294 -3.16 39.29 1.30
CA ASP A 294 -4.03 38.20 1.78
C ASP A 294 -4.54 37.36 0.59
N TYR A 295 -4.99 38.03 -0.48
CA TYR A 295 -5.45 37.34 -1.69
C TYR A 295 -4.34 36.62 -2.44
N LYS A 296 -3.09 37.09 -2.34
CA LYS A 296 -1.94 36.37 -2.89
C LYS A 296 -1.71 35.04 -2.17
N VAL A 297 -1.78 35.04 -0.84
CA VAL A 297 -1.68 33.80 -0.03
C VAL A 297 -2.86 32.89 -0.32
N LYS A 298 -4.08 33.45 -0.39
CA LYS A 298 -5.30 32.72 -0.74
C LYS A 298 -5.18 32.01 -2.08
N ALA A 299 -4.70 32.71 -3.11
CA ALA A 299 -4.51 32.15 -4.45
C ALA A 299 -3.55 30.96 -4.43
N VAL A 300 -2.42 31.07 -3.71
CA VAL A 300 -1.43 29.98 -3.59
C VAL A 300 -2.02 28.77 -2.86
N MET A 301 -2.72 28.97 -1.75
CA MET A 301 -3.34 27.87 -0.99
C MET A 301 -4.42 27.15 -1.80
N LEU A 302 -5.30 27.90 -2.48
CA LEU A 302 -6.32 27.33 -3.36
C LEU A 302 -5.68 26.58 -4.54
N GLY A 303 -4.60 27.11 -5.11
CA GLY A 303 -3.86 26.42 -6.17
C GLY A 303 -3.28 25.09 -5.69
N ALA A 304 -2.69 25.07 -4.49
CA ALA A 304 -2.16 23.86 -3.88
C ALA A 304 -3.25 22.83 -3.56
N LEU A 305 -4.41 23.26 -3.04
CA LEU A 305 -5.57 22.39 -2.85
C LEU A 305 -6.08 21.84 -4.17
N GLY A 306 -6.11 22.67 -5.21
CA GLY A 306 -6.49 22.28 -6.57
C GLY A 306 -5.58 21.19 -7.13
N SER A 307 -4.26 21.29 -6.94
CA SER A 307 -3.31 20.26 -7.36
C SER A 307 -3.36 19.01 -6.47
N ALA A 308 -3.55 19.17 -5.16
CA ALA A 308 -3.63 18.04 -4.23
C ALA A 308 -4.92 17.21 -4.37
N THR A 309 -5.92 17.75 -5.07
CA THR A 309 -7.20 17.09 -5.35
C THR A 309 -7.36 16.67 -6.81
N GLU A 310 -6.27 16.68 -7.58
CA GLU A 310 -6.26 16.11 -8.92
C GLU A 310 -6.34 14.57 -8.87
N ASP A 311 -6.89 14.01 -9.94
CA ASP A 311 -6.95 12.58 -10.15
C ASP A 311 -5.56 11.96 -10.16
N VAL A 312 -5.39 10.86 -9.42
CA VAL A 312 -4.17 10.07 -9.41
C VAL A 312 -4.49 8.68 -9.92
N THR A 313 -3.76 8.24 -10.95
CA THR A 313 -3.78 6.86 -11.44
C THR A 313 -2.36 6.34 -11.44
N LEU A 314 -2.18 5.11 -10.98
CA LEU A 314 -0.90 4.42 -11.04
C LEU A 314 -1.11 3.04 -11.63
N ASN A 315 -0.37 2.73 -12.69
CA ASN A 315 -0.12 1.36 -13.13
C ASN A 315 1.39 1.12 -13.06
N CYS A 316 1.83 0.14 -12.28
CA CYS A 316 3.23 -0.16 -12.05
C CYS A 316 3.51 -1.65 -12.24
N ASP A 317 4.24 -1.99 -13.29
CA ASP A 317 4.82 -3.31 -13.50
C ASP A 317 6.16 -3.42 -12.79
N GLN A 318 6.34 -4.49 -12.02
CA GLN A 318 7.58 -4.77 -11.31
C GLN A 318 8.13 -6.14 -11.70
N THR A 319 9.40 -6.18 -12.12
CA THR A 319 10.10 -7.45 -12.38
C THR A 319 11.47 -7.48 -11.76
N GLY A 320 11.93 -8.65 -11.36
CA GLY A 320 13.28 -8.82 -10.85
C GLY A 320 13.59 -10.26 -10.52
N TRP A 321 14.85 -10.52 -10.20
CA TRP A 321 15.31 -11.85 -9.85
C TRP A 321 16.15 -11.85 -8.58
N GLY A 322 16.30 -13.02 -7.97
CA GLY A 322 17.19 -13.26 -6.86
C GLY A 322 17.62 -14.72 -6.84
N ILE A 323 18.68 -15.02 -6.10
CA ILE A 323 19.19 -16.38 -5.93
C ILE A 323 19.37 -16.64 -4.43
N ALA A 324 18.77 -17.72 -3.94
CA ALA A 324 18.84 -18.17 -2.56
C ALA A 324 19.60 -19.50 -2.46
N PRO A 325 20.82 -19.50 -1.92
CA PRO A 325 21.47 -20.75 -1.52
C PRO A 325 20.62 -21.50 -0.51
N ILE A 326 20.67 -22.83 -0.54
CA ILE A 326 19.96 -23.72 0.37
C ILE A 326 20.92 -24.82 0.82
N ILE A 327 20.96 -25.05 2.12
CA ILE A 327 21.64 -26.19 2.73
C ILE A 327 20.64 -27.00 3.55
N GLY A 328 20.85 -28.31 3.63
CA GLY A 328 20.02 -29.19 4.43
C GLY A 328 20.83 -30.34 5.03
N VAL A 329 20.33 -30.85 6.15
CA VAL A 329 20.83 -32.05 6.80
C VAL A 329 19.65 -32.88 7.27
N ASP A 330 19.78 -34.20 7.20
CA ASP A 330 18.77 -35.15 7.65
C ASP A 330 19.47 -36.32 8.35
N TYR A 331 19.00 -36.65 9.55
CA TYR A 331 19.48 -37.71 10.41
C TYR A 331 18.36 -38.69 10.73
N LYS A 332 18.49 -39.91 10.22
CA LYS A 332 17.55 -41.00 10.39
C LYS A 332 18.11 -42.07 11.33
N THR A 333 17.35 -42.45 12.35
CA THR A 333 17.72 -43.55 13.26
C THR A 333 16.49 -44.31 13.75
N GLY A 334 16.42 -45.62 13.46
CA GLY A 334 15.23 -46.42 13.74
C GLY A 334 13.97 -45.79 13.13
N ASP A 335 12.97 -45.53 13.99
CA ASP A 335 11.70 -44.88 13.64
C ASP A 335 11.75 -43.35 13.72
N PHE A 336 12.88 -42.78 14.14
CA PHE A 336 13.03 -41.33 14.29
C PHE A 336 13.73 -40.70 13.07
N ASN A 337 13.23 -39.52 12.68
CA ASN A 337 13.89 -38.68 11.69
C ASN A 337 14.00 -37.24 12.18
N PHE A 338 15.20 -36.69 12.08
CA PHE A 338 15.52 -35.32 12.51
C PHE A 338 16.13 -34.57 11.34
N ALA A 339 15.69 -33.34 11.13
CA ALA A 339 16.05 -32.58 9.95
C ALA A 339 16.24 -31.11 10.26
N ALA A 340 17.12 -30.47 9.49
CA ALA A 340 17.25 -29.03 9.46
C ALA A 340 17.56 -28.57 8.04
N LYS A 341 16.83 -27.54 7.59
CA LYS A 341 17.08 -26.84 6.32
C LYS A 341 17.29 -25.37 6.62
N TYR A 342 18.26 -24.77 5.95
CA TYR A 342 18.43 -23.33 5.94
C TYR A 342 18.42 -22.79 4.51
N GLU A 343 17.46 -21.93 4.23
CA GLU A 343 17.39 -21.13 3.01
C GLU A 343 17.91 -19.73 3.32
N PHE A 344 18.96 -19.31 2.62
CA PHE A 344 19.63 -18.05 2.91
C PHE A 344 18.75 -16.86 2.50
N LYS A 345 18.81 -15.79 3.29
CA LYS A 345 18.11 -14.53 2.98
C LYS A 345 18.62 -13.97 1.65
N THR A 346 17.70 -13.80 0.71
CA THR A 346 18.01 -13.27 -0.62
C THR A 346 17.39 -11.90 -0.83
N ARG A 347 18.17 -11.01 -1.44
CA ARG A 347 17.69 -9.70 -1.91
C ARG A 347 17.28 -9.81 -3.36
N MET A 348 16.01 -9.50 -3.65
CA MET A 348 15.54 -9.24 -5.01
C MET A 348 15.42 -7.74 -5.21
N ARG A 349 15.97 -7.23 -6.32
CA ARG A 349 15.77 -5.84 -6.74
C ARG A 349 14.78 -5.82 -7.87
N LEU A 350 13.59 -5.30 -7.60
CA LEU A 350 12.54 -5.15 -8.60
C LEU A 350 12.75 -3.83 -9.36
N LYS A 351 12.70 -3.90 -10.69
CA LYS A 351 12.66 -2.75 -11.58
C LYS A 351 11.20 -2.40 -11.83
N ASN A 352 10.89 -1.11 -11.75
CA ASN A 352 9.55 -0.59 -11.96
C ASN A 352 9.43 -0.01 -13.36
N ARG A 353 8.31 -0.28 -14.03
CA ARG A 353 7.81 0.50 -15.16
C ARG A 353 6.45 1.05 -14.75
N SER A 354 6.34 2.38 -14.67
CA SER A 354 5.15 3.04 -14.15
C SER A 354 4.55 3.98 -15.19
N ALA A 355 3.23 4.04 -15.25
CA ALA A 355 2.49 5.02 -16.01
C ALA A 355 1.34 5.60 -15.20
N ASN A 356 0.96 6.84 -15.54
CA ASN A 356 -0.21 7.52 -15.00
C ASN A 356 -1.45 7.24 -15.88
N SER A 357 -1.63 5.98 -16.29
CA SER A 357 -2.73 5.53 -17.16
C SER A 357 -3.05 4.06 -16.90
N GLU A 358 -4.10 3.55 -17.55
CA GLU A 358 -4.50 2.14 -17.40
C GLU A 358 -3.47 1.15 -17.97
N SER A 359 -2.53 1.60 -18.81
CA SER A 359 -1.49 0.77 -19.44
C SER A 359 -0.09 1.32 -19.12
N ALA A 360 0.72 0.52 -18.42
CA ALA A 360 2.13 0.81 -18.12
C ALA A 360 3.08 0.43 -19.25
#